data_AF-A0A1V5PPK9-F1
#
_entry.id   AF-A0A1V5PPK9-F1
#
_cell.length_a   1.000
_cell.length_b   1.000
_cell.length_c   1.000
_cell.angle_alpha   90.00
_cell.angle_beta   90.00
_cell.angle_gamma   90.00
#
_symmetry.space_group_name_H-M   'P 1'
#
loop_
_entity.id
_entity.type
_entity.pdbx_description
1 polymer ?
#
loop_
_entity_poly.entity_id
_entity_poly.type
_entity_poly.pdbx_seq_one_letter_code
_entity_poly.pdbx_strand_id
1 'polypeptide(L)'
;MKSERSWEWVQRIAAVLIIGAVLFGLLALALNGPEIAQGGDYSSACYRADGGDTWVCGSGGEMRIDAGGTLSVAGTASFGTITAIEFVGDVTGDLTGDVTGDVTGDLTGDILGSSGTTIHDNVVVTGTLDVSGAAINYGPNNLYPIGYTDSGFQAKWGSDVITATANVVHGLTTPVVGICTLAGELVDNEEQLCSVKINGATVSIYVYKEDGSAGDSGVSVHWYLIGLP
;
A
#
# COMPACT_ATOMS: atom_id res chain seq x y z
N MET A 1 -85.67 -42.50 63.32
CA MET A 1 -85.01 -41.19 63.50
C MET A 1 -83.47 -41.23 63.58
N LYS A 2 -82.80 -42.39 63.59
CA LYS A 2 -81.32 -42.47 63.63
C LYS A 2 -80.65 -42.63 62.24
N SER A 3 -81.42 -42.94 61.19
CA SER A 3 -80.93 -43.24 59.84
C SER A 3 -80.78 -42.01 58.93
N GLU A 4 -81.61 -40.97 59.09
CA GLU A 4 -81.54 -39.76 58.25
C GLU A 4 -80.32 -38.90 58.57
N ARG A 5 -80.01 -38.75 59.87
CA ARG A 5 -78.82 -37.99 60.32
C ARG A 5 -77.50 -38.66 59.95
N SER A 6 -77.48 -39.99 59.83
CA SER A 6 -76.31 -40.73 59.32
C SER A 6 -76.17 -40.59 57.81
N TRP A 7 -77.28 -40.53 57.06
CA TRP A 7 -77.25 -40.38 55.60
C TRP A 7 -76.76 -38.99 55.16
N GLU A 8 -77.21 -37.93 55.84
CA GLU A 8 -76.68 -36.58 55.62
C GLU A 8 -75.17 -36.48 55.90
N TRP A 9 -74.69 -37.18 56.94
CA TRP A 9 -73.26 -37.23 57.27
C TRP A 9 -72.45 -37.93 56.19
N VAL A 10 -72.96 -39.03 55.64
CA VAL A 10 -72.35 -39.74 54.51
C VAL A 10 -72.31 -38.86 53.26
N GLN A 11 -73.39 -38.14 52.95
CA GLN A 11 -73.44 -37.22 51.81
C GLN A 11 -72.44 -36.07 51.94
N ARG A 12 -72.28 -35.50 53.14
CA ARG A 12 -71.30 -34.43 53.40
C ARG A 12 -69.87 -34.92 53.25
N ILE A 13 -69.54 -36.10 53.78
CA ILE A 13 -68.22 -36.72 53.61
C ILE A 13 -67.95 -37.00 52.13
N ALA A 14 -68.93 -37.58 51.41
CA ALA A 14 -68.79 -37.85 49.99
C ALA A 14 -68.55 -36.57 49.18
N ALA A 15 -69.27 -35.48 49.49
CA ALA A 15 -69.07 -34.19 48.84
C ALA A 15 -67.65 -33.62 49.08
N VAL A 16 -67.15 -33.69 50.31
CA VAL A 16 -65.79 -33.23 50.64
C VAL A 16 -64.72 -34.06 49.92
N LEU A 17 -64.90 -35.38 49.83
CA LEU A 17 -63.97 -36.26 49.11
C LEU A 17 -63.96 -35.97 47.60
N ILE A 18 -65.12 -35.73 47.01
CA ILE A 18 -65.22 -35.38 45.58
C ILE A 18 -64.56 -34.03 45.32
N ILE A 19 -64.85 -33.01 46.14
CA ILE A 19 -64.24 -31.69 46.02
C ILE A 19 -62.73 -31.76 46.20
N GLY A 20 -62.26 -32.55 47.18
CA GLY A 20 -60.84 -32.78 47.41
C GLY A 20 -60.16 -33.48 46.24
N ALA A 21 -60.80 -34.50 45.65
CA ALA A 21 -60.28 -35.19 44.46
C ALA A 21 -60.26 -34.28 43.22
N VAL A 22 -61.26 -33.42 43.04
CA VAL A 22 -61.31 -32.45 41.94
C VAL A 22 -60.24 -31.37 42.13
N LEU A 23 -60.09 -30.82 43.34
CA LEU A 23 -59.04 -29.86 43.67
C LEU A 23 -57.65 -30.47 43.50
N PHE A 24 -57.44 -31.71 43.94
CA PHE A 24 -56.17 -32.40 43.77
C PHE A 24 -55.89 -32.72 42.29
N GLY A 25 -56.92 -33.10 41.53
CA GLY A 25 -56.82 -33.30 40.09
C GLY A 25 -56.49 -32.01 39.34
N LEU A 26 -57.15 -30.90 39.68
CA LEU A 26 -56.84 -29.57 39.14
C LEU A 26 -55.45 -29.09 39.54
N LEU A 27 -55.03 -29.33 40.79
CA LEU A 27 -53.70 -29.00 41.28
C LEU A 27 -52.65 -29.87 40.57
N ALA A 28 -52.92 -31.15 40.35
CA ALA A 28 -52.05 -32.04 39.59
C ALA A 28 -51.98 -31.63 38.11
N LEU A 29 -53.07 -31.10 37.53
CA LEU A 29 -53.07 -30.55 36.17
C LEU A 29 -52.38 -29.18 36.09
N ALA A 30 -52.34 -28.43 37.20
CA ALA A 30 -51.63 -27.15 37.29
C ALA A 30 -50.12 -27.35 37.57
N LEU A 31 -49.77 -28.35 38.38
CA LEU A 31 -48.39 -28.72 38.72
C LEU A 31 -47.74 -29.60 37.65
N ASN A 32 -48.51 -30.47 37.01
CA ASN A 32 -48.10 -31.33 35.89
C ASN A 32 -48.83 -30.94 34.60
N GLY A 33 -49.19 -29.66 34.44
CA GLY A 33 -49.44 -29.10 33.11
C GLY A 33 -48.24 -29.48 32.22
N PRO A 34 -48.42 -29.63 30.90
CA PRO A 34 -47.33 -30.10 30.05
C PRO A 34 -46.10 -29.33 30.46
N GLU A 35 -45.07 -30.04 30.94
CA GLU A 35 -43.73 -29.49 30.93
C GLU A 35 -43.64 -28.93 29.52
N ILE A 36 -43.61 -27.61 29.42
CA ILE A 36 -43.19 -26.95 28.20
C ILE A 36 -41.81 -27.54 28.04
N ALA A 37 -41.73 -28.61 27.26
CA ALA A 37 -40.50 -29.02 26.66
C ALA A 37 -39.99 -27.71 26.05
N GLN A 38 -38.91 -27.18 26.63
CA GLN A 38 -38.05 -26.25 25.93
C GLN A 38 -37.45 -27.05 24.77
N GLY A 39 -38.30 -27.31 23.79
CA GLY A 39 -38.19 -28.38 22.81
C GLY A 39 -39.16 -28.05 21.69
N GLY A 40 -38.88 -26.95 21.00
CA GLY A 40 -39.67 -26.40 19.91
C GLY A 40 -39.43 -24.91 19.82
N ASP A 41 -38.60 -24.51 18.86
CA ASP A 41 -38.36 -23.14 18.40
C ASP A 41 -37.63 -22.19 19.39
N TYR A 42 -36.31 -22.10 19.23
CA TYR A 42 -35.55 -20.93 19.67
C TYR A 42 -36.12 -19.68 18.96
N SER A 43 -37.11 -19.00 19.58
CA SER A 43 -37.62 -17.71 19.10
C SER A 43 -36.63 -16.55 19.31
N SER A 44 -35.46 -16.84 19.85
CA SER A 44 -34.30 -15.95 19.82
C SER A 44 -33.41 -16.36 18.63
N ALA A 45 -33.37 -15.52 17.60
CA ALA A 45 -32.55 -15.71 16.39
C ALA A 45 -31.07 -16.00 16.70
N CYS A 46 -30.59 -15.54 17.86
CA CYS A 46 -29.32 -15.90 18.46
C CYS A 46 -29.49 -16.27 19.94
N TYR A 47 -28.79 -17.29 20.40
CA TYR A 47 -28.78 -17.75 21.80
C TYR A 47 -27.33 -17.92 22.29
N ARG A 48 -27.12 -17.89 23.61
CA ARG A 48 -25.82 -18.29 24.18
C ARG A 48 -25.73 -19.80 24.27
N ALA A 49 -24.62 -20.38 23.84
CA ALA A 49 -24.36 -21.81 24.02
C ALA A 49 -24.34 -22.16 25.53
N ASP A 50 -24.88 -23.33 25.91
CA ASP A 50 -24.98 -23.75 27.31
C ASP A 50 -23.60 -23.76 27.98
N GLY A 51 -23.45 -22.92 29.02
CA GLY A 51 -22.21 -22.77 29.78
C GLY A 51 -21.12 -21.90 29.12
N GLY A 52 -21.40 -21.18 28.02
CA GLY A 52 -20.38 -20.47 27.24
C GLY A 52 -20.55 -18.95 27.08
N ASP A 53 -19.45 -18.31 26.66
CA ASP A 53 -19.36 -16.89 26.23
C ASP A 53 -19.64 -16.68 24.74
N THR A 54 -20.00 -17.76 24.04
CA THR A 54 -20.25 -17.79 22.61
C THR A 54 -21.74 -17.60 22.32
N TRP A 55 -22.04 -16.63 21.45
CA TRP A 55 -23.35 -16.49 20.85
C TRP A 55 -23.44 -17.33 19.57
N VAL A 56 -24.54 -18.07 19.43
CA VAL A 56 -24.85 -18.90 18.27
C VAL A 56 -26.12 -18.35 17.64
N CYS A 57 -26.07 -18.00 16.37
CA CYS A 57 -27.24 -17.59 15.60
C CYS A 57 -27.69 -18.74 14.70
N GLY A 58 -29.00 -19.02 14.70
CA GLY A 58 -29.60 -20.00 13.80
C GLY A 58 -29.62 -19.51 12.36
N SER A 59 -30.09 -20.36 11.44
CA SER A 59 -30.27 -19.97 10.02
C SER A 59 -31.17 -18.74 9.89
N GLY A 60 -30.64 -17.65 9.32
CA GLY A 60 -31.34 -16.37 9.17
C GLY A 60 -31.25 -15.44 10.39
N GLY A 61 -30.60 -15.86 11.48
CA GLY A 61 -30.26 -14.98 12.59
C GLY A 61 -28.94 -14.26 12.32
N GLU A 62 -28.93 -12.95 12.48
CA GLU A 62 -27.72 -12.12 12.42
C GLU A 62 -27.56 -11.35 13.72
N MET A 63 -26.32 -11.27 14.21
CA MET A 63 -25.97 -10.33 15.26
C MET A 63 -25.59 -9.01 14.61
N ARG A 64 -26.43 -7.99 14.82
CA ARG A 64 -26.27 -6.68 14.21
C ARG A 64 -25.97 -5.63 15.26
N ILE A 65 -25.01 -4.75 14.96
CA ILE A 65 -24.81 -3.48 15.65
C ILE A 65 -25.38 -2.39 14.74
N ASP A 66 -26.37 -1.64 15.22
CA ASP A 66 -26.99 -0.57 14.43
C ASP A 66 -26.08 0.65 14.29
N ALA A 67 -26.43 1.53 13.35
CA ALA A 67 -25.69 2.77 13.11
C ALA A 67 -25.56 3.60 14.40
N GLY A 68 -24.33 4.01 14.74
CA GLY A 68 -24.01 4.69 15.99
C GLY A 68 -23.83 3.77 17.20
N GLY A 69 -24.07 2.47 17.06
CA GLY A 69 -23.75 1.48 18.08
C GLY A 69 -22.23 1.26 18.21
N THR A 70 -21.80 0.81 19.39
CA THR A 70 -20.40 0.53 19.68
C THR A 70 -20.25 -0.93 20.13
N LEU A 71 -19.31 -1.65 19.53
CA LEU A 71 -18.85 -2.94 20.04
C LEU A 71 -17.62 -2.70 20.92
N SER A 72 -17.76 -2.89 22.24
CA SER A 72 -16.65 -2.81 23.18
C SER A 72 -16.24 -4.22 23.59
N VAL A 73 -14.97 -4.57 23.39
CA VAL A 73 -14.41 -5.88 23.74
C VAL A 73 -13.31 -5.67 24.78
N ALA A 74 -13.37 -6.44 25.87
CA ALA A 74 -12.29 -6.47 26.83
C ALA A 74 -11.11 -7.27 26.25
N GLY A 75 -10.08 -6.58 25.74
CA GLY A 75 -8.88 -7.20 25.17
C GLY A 75 -8.90 -7.28 23.64
N THR A 76 -8.47 -8.42 23.10
CA THR A 76 -8.30 -8.60 21.66
C THR A 76 -9.52 -9.25 21.02
N ALA A 77 -10.01 -8.65 19.94
CA ALA A 77 -10.97 -9.28 19.03
C ALA A 77 -10.25 -9.73 17.75
N SER A 78 -10.54 -10.94 17.28
CA SER A 78 -10.04 -11.45 16.01
C SER A 78 -11.18 -11.46 14.99
N PHE A 79 -10.97 -10.77 13.87
CA PHE A 79 -11.91 -10.70 12.77
C PHE A 79 -11.21 -11.25 11.52
N GLY A 80 -11.95 -11.99 10.67
CA GLY A 80 -11.41 -12.47 9.40
C GLY A 80 -11.33 -11.37 8.34
N THR A 81 -12.43 -10.63 8.16
CA THR A 81 -12.50 -9.50 7.22
C THR A 81 -13.29 -8.37 7.87
N ILE A 82 -12.75 -7.16 7.78
CA ILE A 82 -13.42 -5.93 8.19
C ILE A 82 -13.58 -5.09 6.93
N THR A 83 -14.82 -4.71 6.63
CA THR A 83 -15.10 -3.72 5.59
C THR A 83 -15.61 -2.47 6.29
N ALA A 84 -14.77 -1.45 6.32
CA ALA A 84 -15.08 -0.16 6.92
C ALA A 84 -14.99 0.94 5.86
N ILE A 85 -15.83 1.97 5.98
CA ILE A 85 -15.74 3.17 5.13
C ILE A 85 -14.58 4.05 5.60
N GLU A 86 -14.33 4.05 6.91
CA GLU A 86 -13.28 4.83 7.57
C GLU A 86 -12.74 4.00 8.74
N PHE A 87 -11.42 4.05 8.93
CA PHE A 87 -10.76 3.53 10.11
C PHE A 87 -10.09 4.71 10.82
N VAL A 88 -10.48 4.95 12.08
CA VAL A 88 -9.94 6.05 12.88
C VAL A 88 -9.20 5.46 14.08
N GLY A 89 -7.89 5.68 14.14
CA GLY A 89 -7.02 5.24 15.24
C GLY A 89 -5.73 4.59 14.76
N ASP A 90 -4.88 4.23 15.72
CA ASP A 90 -3.60 3.60 15.44
C ASP A 90 -3.77 2.14 15.02
N VAL A 91 -2.99 1.71 14.04
CA VAL A 91 -2.82 0.30 13.69
C VAL A 91 -1.49 -0.16 14.26
N THR A 92 -1.50 -1.12 15.17
CA THR A 92 -0.28 -1.75 15.70
C THR A 92 -0.18 -3.17 15.15
N GLY A 93 0.93 -3.47 14.48
CA GLY A 93 1.22 -4.78 13.89
C GLY A 93 1.58 -4.70 12.41
N ASP A 94 1.74 -5.87 11.79
CA ASP A 94 2.06 -5.97 10.37
C ASP A 94 0.82 -5.74 9.51
N LEU A 95 0.94 -4.87 8.51
CA LEU A 95 -0.07 -4.69 7.48
C LEU A 95 0.37 -5.43 6.22
N THR A 96 -0.36 -6.49 5.87
CA THR A 96 -0.16 -7.24 4.61
C THR A 96 -1.27 -6.89 3.63
N GLY A 97 -0.91 -6.29 2.49
CA GLY A 97 -1.85 -5.92 1.43
C GLY A 97 -1.54 -4.55 0.84
N ASP A 98 -2.39 -4.11 -0.09
CA ASP A 98 -2.25 -2.80 -0.73
C ASP A 98 -2.80 -1.69 0.16
N VAL A 99 -2.04 -0.61 0.30
CA VAL A 99 -2.49 0.64 0.94
C VAL A 99 -2.73 1.67 -0.15
N THR A 100 -3.98 2.07 -0.34
CA THR A 100 -4.35 3.15 -1.27
C THR A 100 -4.69 4.40 -0.47
N GLY A 101 -3.95 5.49 -0.70
CA GLY A 101 -4.16 6.78 -0.07
C GLY A 101 -2.86 7.46 0.34
N ASP A 102 -2.98 8.64 0.95
CA ASP A 102 -1.83 9.39 1.47
C ASP A 102 -1.36 8.75 2.79
N VAL A 103 -0.08 8.39 2.85
CA VAL A 103 0.56 7.95 4.09
C VAL A 103 1.36 9.11 4.65
N THR A 104 0.96 9.60 5.83
CA THR A 104 1.67 10.66 6.55
C THR A 104 2.31 10.07 7.80
N GLY A 105 3.62 10.26 7.97
CA GLY A 105 4.38 9.80 9.14
C GLY A 105 5.78 9.30 8.79
N ASP A 106 6.49 8.82 9.80
CA ASP A 106 7.83 8.24 9.63
C ASP A 106 7.70 6.78 9.18
N LEU A 107 8.27 6.46 8.02
CA LEU A 107 8.42 5.08 7.56
C LEU A 107 9.83 4.60 7.89
N THR A 108 9.92 3.49 8.63
CA THR A 108 11.20 2.82 8.91
C THR A 108 11.23 1.47 8.19
N GLY A 109 12.29 1.21 7.43
CA GLY A 109 12.49 -0.04 6.68
C GLY A 109 12.66 0.18 5.18
N ASP A 110 12.55 -0.92 4.42
CA ASP A 110 12.73 -0.92 2.97
C ASP A 110 11.43 -0.52 2.26
N ILE A 111 11.54 0.42 1.31
CA ILE A 111 10.44 0.81 0.43
C ILE A 111 10.71 0.21 -0.96
N LEU A 112 9.94 -0.82 -1.33
CA LEU A 112 10.06 -1.50 -2.62
C LEU A 112 8.96 -1.01 -3.59
N GLY A 113 9.36 -0.33 -4.67
CA GLY A 113 8.44 0.08 -5.74
C GLY A 113 8.46 -0.89 -6.92
N SER A 114 7.31 -1.45 -7.31
CA SER A 114 7.24 -2.46 -8.38
C SER A 114 7.16 -1.90 -9.81
N SER A 115 6.81 -0.61 -9.98
CA SER A 115 6.58 -0.01 -11.31
C SER A 115 6.84 1.50 -11.40
N GLY A 116 7.62 2.04 -10.47
CA GLY A 116 7.99 3.47 -10.45
C GLY A 116 7.52 4.13 -9.16
N THR A 117 8.46 4.39 -8.26
CA THR A 117 8.23 5.26 -7.11
C THR A 117 8.45 6.69 -7.56
N THR A 118 7.43 7.54 -7.45
CA THR A 118 7.55 8.98 -7.69
C THR A 118 7.64 9.72 -6.37
N ILE A 119 8.64 10.58 -6.22
CA ILE A 119 8.77 11.50 -5.09
C ILE A 119 8.55 12.91 -5.66
N HIS A 120 7.55 13.63 -5.15
CA HIS A 120 7.12 14.93 -5.70
C HIS A 120 7.97 16.12 -5.26
N ASP A 121 8.92 15.91 -4.35
CA ASP A 121 9.80 16.94 -3.82
C ASP A 121 11.24 16.39 -3.69
N ASN A 122 11.87 16.53 -2.52
CA ASN A 122 13.27 16.20 -2.33
C ASN A 122 13.45 14.78 -1.78
N VAL A 123 14.52 14.12 -2.24
CA VAL A 123 15.03 12.88 -1.63
C VAL A 123 16.28 13.23 -0.85
N VAL A 124 16.23 13.06 0.48
CA VAL A 124 17.40 13.20 1.35
C VAL A 124 17.91 11.82 1.70
N VAL A 125 19.10 11.47 1.19
CA VAL A 125 19.77 10.20 1.51
C VAL A 125 20.93 10.47 2.45
N THR A 126 20.84 9.98 3.69
CA THR A 126 21.88 10.15 4.72
C THR A 126 23.02 9.13 4.58
N GLY A 127 22.79 8.05 3.84
CA GLY A 127 23.78 7.02 3.50
C GLY A 127 24.19 7.07 2.03
N THR A 128 24.29 5.91 1.41
CA THR A 128 24.63 5.76 0.00
C THR A 128 23.37 5.70 -0.85
N LEU A 129 23.33 6.46 -1.93
CA LEU A 129 22.38 6.27 -3.03
C LEU A 129 23.05 5.38 -4.09
N ASP A 130 22.55 4.16 -4.28
CA ASP A 130 22.95 3.27 -5.37
C ASP A 130 21.91 3.32 -6.49
N VAL A 131 22.34 3.71 -7.70
CA VAL A 131 21.50 3.73 -8.89
C VAL A 131 22.10 2.78 -9.91
N SER A 132 21.54 1.57 -9.98
CA SER A 132 21.94 0.54 -10.94
C SER A 132 20.92 0.42 -12.07
N GLY A 133 21.39 0.39 -13.32
CA GLY A 133 20.56 0.10 -14.49
C GLY A 133 19.60 1.21 -14.97
N ALA A 134 19.47 2.32 -14.24
CA ALA A 134 18.66 3.48 -14.64
C ALA A 134 19.55 4.70 -14.96
N ALA A 135 19.22 5.43 -16.04
CA ALA A 135 19.80 6.74 -16.27
C ALA A 135 19.21 7.75 -15.28
N ILE A 136 20.04 8.47 -14.54
CA ILE A 136 19.58 9.65 -13.79
C ILE A 136 19.43 10.80 -14.79
N ASN A 137 18.20 11.02 -15.27
CA ASN A 137 17.91 12.12 -16.18
C ASN A 137 17.68 13.40 -15.39
N TYR A 138 18.58 14.38 -15.53
CA TYR A 138 18.38 15.72 -14.99
C TYR A 138 17.72 16.61 -16.03
N GLY A 139 16.42 16.85 -15.85
CA GLY A 139 15.68 17.83 -16.63
C GLY A 139 15.49 17.47 -18.11
N PRO A 140 15.00 18.42 -18.92
CA PRO A 140 14.56 18.17 -20.29
C PRO A 140 15.70 17.84 -21.29
N ASN A 141 16.96 18.02 -20.91
CA ASN A 141 18.11 17.94 -21.82
C ASN A 141 18.92 16.62 -21.73
N ASN A 142 18.51 15.67 -20.88
CA ASN A 142 19.24 14.41 -20.62
C ASN A 142 20.73 14.64 -20.31
N LEU A 143 21.01 15.56 -19.38
CA LEU A 143 22.35 15.90 -18.95
C LEU A 143 22.68 15.19 -17.62
N TYR A 144 23.96 14.89 -17.41
CA TYR A 144 24.44 14.18 -16.22
C TYR A 144 25.19 15.13 -15.27
N PRO A 145 25.06 14.99 -13.95
CA PRO A 145 25.68 15.91 -13.01
C PRO A 145 27.16 15.58 -12.82
N ILE A 146 27.98 16.61 -12.71
CA ILE A 146 29.36 16.60 -12.24
C ILE A 146 29.45 17.60 -11.08
N GLY A 147 29.13 17.14 -9.88
CA GLY A 147 29.35 17.92 -8.65
C GLY A 147 28.09 18.26 -7.85
N TYR A 148 28.31 18.48 -6.55
CA TYR A 148 27.32 18.54 -5.47
C TYR A 148 27.17 19.98 -4.94
N THR A 149 26.71 20.93 -5.76
CA THR A 149 26.32 22.28 -5.28
C THR A 149 25.10 22.78 -6.05
N ASP A 150 24.47 23.84 -5.54
CA ASP A 150 23.08 24.31 -5.80
C ASP A 150 22.64 24.49 -7.27
N SER A 151 23.54 24.34 -8.25
CA SER A 151 23.18 24.27 -9.68
C SER A 151 24.06 23.32 -10.50
N GLY A 152 24.82 22.45 -9.84
CA GLY A 152 25.82 21.48 -10.32
C GLY A 152 26.17 21.50 -11.81
N PHE A 153 27.47 21.57 -12.14
CA PHE A 153 27.92 21.40 -13.51
C PHE A 153 27.29 20.16 -14.15
N GLN A 154 26.78 20.32 -15.36
CA GLN A 154 26.17 19.27 -16.14
C GLN A 154 27.08 18.87 -17.29
N ALA A 155 27.04 17.60 -17.65
CA ALA A 155 27.83 16.99 -18.70
C ALA A 155 26.95 16.58 -19.89
N LYS A 156 27.46 16.84 -21.09
CA LYS A 156 27.03 16.16 -22.32
C LYS A 156 28.23 15.45 -22.91
N TRP A 157 28.05 14.21 -23.35
CA TRP A 157 29.07 13.49 -24.09
C TRP A 157 28.46 12.79 -25.29
N GLY A 158 29.32 12.44 -26.23
CA GLY A 158 28.95 11.70 -27.42
C GLY A 158 30.15 11.15 -28.14
N SER A 159 29.86 10.44 -29.21
CA SER A 159 30.85 9.90 -30.12
C SER A 159 30.30 9.99 -31.52
N ASP A 160 31.06 10.62 -32.41
CA ASP A 160 30.67 10.82 -33.80
C ASP A 160 31.85 10.55 -34.72
N VAL A 161 31.55 10.16 -35.95
CA VAL A 161 32.54 10.05 -37.02
C VAL A 161 32.61 11.41 -37.72
N ILE A 162 33.72 12.12 -37.53
CA ILE A 162 33.90 13.51 -37.99
C ILE A 162 34.91 13.54 -39.13
N THR A 163 34.60 14.32 -40.17
CA THR A 163 35.47 14.50 -41.35
C THR A 163 36.21 15.84 -41.36
N ALA A 164 35.63 16.90 -40.79
CA ALA A 164 36.31 18.21 -40.71
C ALA A 164 35.77 19.03 -39.55
N THR A 165 34.45 19.18 -39.48
CA THR A 165 33.79 19.90 -38.39
C THR A 165 32.45 19.25 -38.10
N ALA A 166 32.14 19.05 -36.82
CA ALA A 166 30.81 18.71 -36.35
C ALA A 166 30.29 19.81 -35.43
N ASN A 167 29.02 20.19 -35.61
CA ASN A 167 28.35 21.12 -34.70
C ASN A 167 27.37 20.35 -33.83
N VAL A 168 27.57 20.43 -32.52
CA VAL A 168 26.77 19.73 -31.52
C VAL A 168 25.90 20.74 -30.76
N VAL A 169 24.60 20.44 -30.67
CA VAL A 169 23.67 21.11 -29.76
C VAL A 169 23.69 20.34 -28.45
N HIS A 170 24.13 20.99 -27.37
CA HIS A 170 24.40 20.32 -26.09
C HIS A 170 23.41 20.69 -24.96
N GLY A 171 22.58 21.71 -25.16
CA GLY A 171 21.52 22.08 -24.20
C GLY A 171 22.00 22.67 -22.87
N LEU A 172 23.28 23.10 -22.77
CA LEU A 172 23.82 23.83 -21.61
C LEU A 172 23.66 25.33 -21.86
N THR A 173 23.23 26.12 -20.87
CA THR A 173 23.17 27.59 -20.99
C THR A 173 24.55 28.24 -21.02
N THR A 174 25.48 27.75 -20.18
CA THR A 174 26.86 28.25 -20.12
C THR A 174 27.87 27.09 -20.15
N PRO A 175 28.24 26.59 -21.34
CA PRO A 175 29.35 25.64 -21.48
C PRO A 175 30.68 26.29 -21.05
N VAL A 176 31.46 25.56 -20.27
CA VAL A 176 32.72 26.05 -19.65
C VAL A 176 33.92 25.20 -20.05
N VAL A 177 33.73 23.89 -20.23
CA VAL A 177 34.80 22.98 -20.65
C VAL A 177 34.32 22.17 -21.85
N GLY A 178 35.18 22.06 -22.86
CA GLY A 178 35.01 21.16 -23.98
C GLY A 178 36.30 20.39 -24.23
N ILE A 179 36.19 19.07 -24.31
CA ILE A 179 37.31 18.17 -24.55
C ILE A 179 36.89 17.23 -25.68
N CYS A 180 37.84 16.86 -26.52
CA CYS A 180 37.67 15.79 -27.48
C CYS A 180 38.90 14.89 -27.44
N THR A 181 38.71 13.64 -27.86
CA THR A 181 39.78 12.69 -28.11
C THR A 181 39.47 11.94 -29.38
N LEU A 182 40.52 11.55 -30.11
CA LEU A 182 40.39 10.65 -31.25
C LEU A 182 40.35 9.20 -30.74
N ALA A 183 39.59 8.36 -31.42
CA ALA A 183 39.53 6.93 -31.15
C ALA A 183 39.90 6.12 -32.40
N GLY A 184 40.66 5.05 -32.17
CA GLY A 184 41.15 4.15 -33.23
C GLY A 184 42.60 4.41 -33.61
N GLU A 185 43.11 3.53 -34.49
CA GLU A 185 44.44 3.63 -35.08
C GLU A 185 44.31 4.45 -36.37
N LEU A 186 45.07 5.55 -36.48
CA LEU A 186 45.03 6.43 -37.64
C LEU A 186 45.52 5.64 -38.87
N VAL A 187 44.73 5.65 -39.94
CA VAL A 187 44.89 4.72 -41.07
C VAL A 187 46.08 5.06 -41.98
N ASP A 188 46.69 6.23 -41.78
CA ASP A 188 47.66 6.87 -42.68
C ASP A 188 49.00 7.26 -42.04
N ASN A 189 49.25 6.93 -40.77
CA ASN A 189 50.42 7.39 -40.00
C ASN A 189 50.58 8.93 -39.94
N GLU A 190 49.54 9.70 -40.27
CA GLU A 190 49.55 11.16 -40.13
C GLU A 190 48.94 11.53 -38.78
N GLU A 191 49.64 12.35 -38.00
CA GLU A 191 49.15 12.79 -36.69
C GLU A 191 47.95 13.73 -36.88
N GLN A 192 46.80 13.29 -36.36
CA GLN A 192 45.56 14.06 -36.34
C GLN A 192 45.27 14.55 -34.92
N LEU A 193 44.70 15.74 -34.85
CA LEU A 193 44.33 16.44 -33.62
C LEU A 193 42.85 16.76 -33.66
N CYS A 194 42.26 16.93 -32.49
CA CYS A 194 40.92 17.47 -32.38
C CYS A 194 40.92 18.68 -31.44
N SER A 195 40.01 19.62 -31.69
CA SER A 195 39.76 20.72 -30.77
C SER A 195 38.27 21.01 -30.65
N VAL A 196 37.89 21.57 -29.51
CA VAL A 196 36.52 21.96 -29.22
C VAL A 196 36.47 23.48 -29.11
N LYS A 197 35.56 24.10 -29.87
CA LYS A 197 35.26 25.53 -29.77
C LYS A 197 33.83 25.72 -29.31
N ILE A 198 33.70 26.42 -28.19
CA ILE A 198 32.43 26.78 -27.60
C ILE A 198 31.90 28.05 -28.30
N ASN A 199 30.71 27.97 -28.90
CA ASN A 199 30.05 29.08 -29.60
C ASN A 199 28.65 29.37 -28.99
N GLY A 200 28.57 29.43 -27.67
CA GLY A 200 27.30 29.65 -26.96
C GLY A 200 26.46 28.37 -26.91
N ALA A 201 25.30 28.35 -27.56
CA ALA A 201 24.36 27.21 -27.55
C ALA A 201 24.79 26.05 -28.47
N THR A 202 25.83 26.25 -29.28
CA THR A 202 26.42 25.23 -30.13
C THR A 202 27.91 25.11 -29.84
N VAL A 203 28.42 23.89 -29.96
CA VAL A 203 29.84 23.60 -29.87
C VAL A 203 30.31 23.02 -31.19
N SER A 204 31.41 23.55 -31.71
CA SER A 204 32.06 23.04 -32.92
C SER A 204 33.24 22.17 -32.52
N ILE A 205 33.25 20.94 -33.00
CA ILE A 205 34.36 19.99 -32.85
C ILE A 205 35.10 19.97 -34.19
N TYR A 206 36.39 20.28 -34.15
CA TYR A 206 37.26 20.27 -35.32
C TYR A 206 38.19 19.08 -35.27
N VAL A 207 38.44 18.48 -36.43
CA VAL A 207 39.53 17.51 -36.63
C VAL A 207 40.47 18.10 -37.67
N TYR A 208 41.76 18.13 -37.36
CA TYR A 208 42.78 18.78 -38.19
C TYR A 208 44.13 18.08 -38.06
N LYS A 209 44.98 18.24 -39.08
CA LYS A 209 46.36 17.73 -39.09
C LYS A 209 47.32 18.76 -38.48
N GLU A 210 48.57 18.39 -38.18
CA GLU A 210 49.57 19.31 -37.62
C GLU A 210 49.80 20.58 -38.47
N ASP A 211 49.62 20.48 -39.79
CA ASP A 211 49.75 21.61 -40.71
C ASP A 211 48.51 22.54 -40.73
N GLY A 212 47.49 22.24 -39.93
CA GLY A 212 46.24 22.98 -39.83
C GLY A 212 45.24 22.69 -40.94
N SER A 213 45.53 21.75 -41.84
CA SER A 213 44.57 21.27 -42.83
C SER A 213 43.44 20.46 -42.18
N ALA A 214 42.33 20.29 -42.89
CA ALA A 214 41.23 19.48 -42.41
C ALA A 214 41.69 18.03 -42.19
N GLY A 215 41.24 17.43 -41.09
CA GLY A 215 41.50 16.02 -40.79
C GLY A 215 40.92 15.10 -41.86
N ASP A 216 41.27 13.83 -41.76
CA ASP A 216 40.80 12.86 -42.74
C ASP A 216 39.33 12.53 -42.52
N SER A 217 38.67 12.12 -43.61
CA SER A 217 37.28 11.71 -43.52
C SER A 217 37.14 10.43 -42.73
N GLY A 218 36.26 10.43 -41.73
CA GLY A 218 35.86 9.20 -41.06
C GLY A 218 36.52 8.93 -39.72
N VAL A 219 37.13 9.92 -39.07
CA VAL A 219 37.77 9.74 -37.76
C VAL A 219 36.72 9.66 -36.65
N SER A 220 36.80 8.63 -35.82
CA SER A 220 35.95 8.52 -34.63
C SER A 220 36.45 9.48 -33.57
N VAL A 221 35.56 10.37 -33.12
CA VAL A 221 35.87 11.37 -32.09
C VAL A 221 34.94 11.16 -30.91
N HIS A 222 35.52 10.97 -29.73
CA HIS A 222 34.79 11.10 -28.48
C HIS A 222 34.87 12.54 -28.02
N TRP A 223 33.76 13.08 -27.53
CA TRP A 223 33.70 14.45 -27.05
C TRP A 223 32.93 14.56 -25.74
N TYR A 224 33.34 15.53 -24.93
CA TYR A 224 32.83 15.76 -23.59
C TYR A 224 32.71 17.26 -23.34
N LEU A 225 31.53 17.69 -22.89
CA LEU A 225 31.19 19.08 -22.62
C LEU A 225 30.69 19.21 -21.18
N ILE A 226 31.16 20.23 -20.47
CA ILE A 226 30.73 20.55 -19.10
C ILE A 226 30.27 22.00 -19.07
N GLY A 227 29.12 22.27 -18.46
CA GLY A 227 28.58 23.62 -18.32
C GLY A 227 27.49 23.71 -17.26
N LEU A 228 26.92 24.88 -17.07
CA LEU A 228 25.70 25.02 -16.27
C LEU A 228 24.47 24.70 -17.14
N PRO A 229 23.40 24.11 -16.55
CA PRO A 229 22.14 23.85 -17.24
C PRO A 229 21.57 25.09 -17.91
#